data_AF-A0A1X2IUR4-F1
#
_entry.id   AF-A0A1X2IUR4-F1
#
_cell.length_a   1.000
_cell.length_b   1.000
_cell.length_c   1.000
_cell.angle_alpha   90.00
_cell.angle_beta   90.00
_cell.angle_gamma   90.00
#
_symmetry.space_group_name_H-M   'P 1'
#
loop_
_entity.id
_entity.type
_entity.pdbx_description
1 polymer ?
#
loop_
_entity_poly.entity_id
_entity_poly.type
_entity_poly.pdbx_seq_one_letter_code
_entity_poly.pdbx_strand_id
1 'polypeptide(L)'
;MGKPARKPTSSLTLSAIQKYISSLEGRDKSIKIIQYSFKLLLYYRWVEAKRWSKMVSHFSQTRKILRVGHCISTIKDMSAMYSSSSIHKYPLQQLATWSTLFITLGNEVADDLYCFYRMGVFGPAIGKKAEKVSIYCWFICIWLDLKSNMESLHTLSRQQQQRQQQQRTQTFSLDDQQIHQHKIFLGRLSCVKLIMDGIFCACDIWEPSFSTGVQAWAGFFSGSLSGYKLWSRNISS
;
A
#
# COMPACT_ATOMS: atom_id res chain seq x y z
N MET A 1 1.16 -10.37 49.08
CA MET A 1 1.82 -10.28 47.76
C MET A 1 0.87 -10.81 46.70
N GLY A 2 0.12 -9.95 46.03
CA GLY A 2 -0.80 -10.34 44.95
C GLY A 2 -0.02 -10.57 43.65
N LYS A 3 -0.17 -11.75 43.04
CA LYS A 3 0.34 -12.01 41.69
C LYS A 3 -0.31 -11.01 40.72
N PRO A 4 0.45 -10.34 39.82
CA PRO A 4 -0.16 -9.50 38.80
C PRO A 4 -1.01 -10.38 37.88
N ALA A 5 -2.30 -10.04 37.77
CA ALA A 5 -3.23 -10.71 36.87
C ALA A 5 -2.75 -10.52 35.42
N ARG A 6 -2.40 -11.62 34.75
CA ARG A 6 -2.15 -11.61 33.30
C ARG A 6 -3.45 -11.17 32.61
N LYS A 7 -3.43 -10.01 31.93
CA LYS A 7 -4.53 -9.60 31.04
C LYS A 7 -4.78 -10.74 30.03
N PRO A 8 -6.03 -11.16 29.79
CA PRO A 8 -6.33 -12.25 28.87
C PRO A 8 -5.93 -11.86 27.45
N THR A 9 -5.09 -12.69 26.82
CA THR A 9 -4.54 -12.49 25.47
C THR A 9 -5.62 -12.27 24.40
N SER A 10 -6.83 -12.76 24.62
CA SER A 10 -7.98 -12.59 23.71
C SER A 10 -8.48 -11.14 23.60
N SER A 11 -8.38 -10.33 24.67
CA SER A 11 -8.84 -8.94 24.61
C SER A 11 -7.89 -8.07 23.79
N LEU A 12 -6.58 -8.33 23.85
CA LEU A 12 -5.58 -7.63 23.06
C LEU A 12 -5.75 -7.88 21.56
N THR A 13 -5.97 -9.14 21.16
CA THR A 13 -6.19 -9.50 19.75
C THR A 13 -7.48 -8.87 19.23
N LEU A 14 -8.56 -8.90 20.01
CA LEU A 14 -9.83 -8.30 19.61
C LEU A 14 -9.70 -6.78 19.44
N SER A 15 -9.01 -6.09 20.34
CA SER A 15 -8.74 -4.65 20.21
C SER A 15 -7.88 -4.33 18.99
N ALA A 16 -6.89 -5.17 18.66
CA ALA A 16 -6.08 -5.00 17.45
C ALA A 16 -6.91 -5.20 16.17
N ILE A 17 -7.80 -6.20 16.13
CA ILE A 17 -8.75 -6.42 15.02
C ILE A 17 -9.68 -5.22 14.87
N GLN A 18 -10.23 -4.74 15.98
CA GLN A 18 -11.10 -3.58 15.99
C GLN A 18 -10.37 -2.35 15.44
N LYS A 19 -9.17 -2.03 15.92
CA LYS A 19 -8.35 -0.90 15.44
C LYS A 19 -8.03 -1.04 13.94
N TYR A 20 -7.69 -2.25 13.50
CA TYR A 20 -7.41 -2.55 12.09
C TYR A 20 -8.64 -2.31 11.21
N ILE A 21 -9.80 -2.89 11.55
CA ILE A 21 -11.04 -2.78 10.76
C ILE A 21 -11.67 -1.38 10.86
N SER A 22 -11.49 -0.67 11.97
CA SER A 22 -11.98 0.71 12.10
C SER A 22 -11.21 1.67 11.19
N SER A 23 -9.94 1.40 10.90
CA SER A 23 -9.15 2.21 9.98
C SER A 23 -9.66 2.08 8.53
N LEU A 24 -9.64 3.18 7.78
CA LEU A 24 -10.01 3.18 6.36
C LEU A 24 -9.05 2.30 5.55
N GLU A 25 -7.75 2.36 5.84
CA GLU A 25 -6.74 1.52 5.18
C GLU A 25 -6.96 0.03 5.45
N GLY A 26 -7.25 -0.37 6.69
CA GLY A 26 -7.50 -1.76 7.03
C GLY A 26 -8.73 -2.32 6.33
N ARG A 27 -9.78 -1.51 6.15
CA ARG A 27 -10.95 -1.88 5.33
C ARG A 27 -10.59 -2.09 3.86
N ASP A 28 -9.87 -1.15 3.24
CA ASP A 28 -9.40 -1.30 1.86
C ASP A 28 -8.58 -2.59 1.68
N LYS A 29 -7.61 -2.84 2.57
CA LYS A 29 -6.75 -4.04 2.48
C LYS A 29 -7.53 -5.34 2.71
N SER A 30 -8.46 -5.35 3.66
CA SER A 30 -9.32 -6.52 3.91
C SER A 30 -10.16 -6.85 2.68
N ILE A 31 -10.80 -5.83 2.09
CA ILE A 31 -11.61 -6.01 0.89
C ILE A 31 -10.72 -6.44 -0.29
N LYS A 32 -9.48 -5.93 -0.41
CA LYS A 32 -8.53 -6.38 -1.42
C LYS A 32 -8.24 -7.87 -1.26
N ILE A 33 -7.88 -8.32 -0.06
CA ILE A 33 -7.59 -9.74 0.20
C ILE A 33 -8.79 -10.60 -0.18
N ILE A 34 -9.99 -10.26 0.28
CA ILE A 34 -11.23 -11.00 -0.03
C ILE A 34 -11.50 -11.02 -1.55
N GLN A 35 -11.39 -9.86 -2.21
CA GLN A 35 -11.59 -9.72 -3.66
C GLN A 35 -10.67 -10.66 -4.45
N TYR A 36 -9.38 -10.68 -4.11
CA TYR A 36 -8.40 -11.47 -4.84
C TYR A 36 -8.41 -12.95 -4.45
N SER A 37 -8.83 -13.31 -3.24
CA SER A 37 -9.18 -14.69 -2.89
C SER A 37 -10.28 -15.22 -3.80
N PHE A 38 -11.35 -14.46 -4.03
CA PHE A 38 -12.41 -14.86 -4.96
C PHE A 38 -11.94 -14.90 -6.41
N LYS A 39 -11.03 -14.00 -6.84
CA LYS A 39 -10.40 -14.12 -8.17
C LYS A 39 -9.61 -15.42 -8.33
N LEU A 40 -8.91 -15.87 -7.30
CA LEU A 40 -8.22 -17.17 -7.31
C LEU A 40 -9.20 -18.34 -7.40
N LEU A 41 -10.26 -18.32 -6.58
CA LEU A 41 -11.31 -19.35 -6.64
C LEU A 41 -11.98 -19.43 -8.02
N LEU A 42 -12.23 -18.27 -8.66
CA LEU A 42 -12.75 -18.17 -10.02
C LEU A 42 -11.76 -18.71 -11.05
N TYR A 43 -10.47 -18.39 -10.92
CA TYR A 43 -9.41 -18.86 -11.81
C TYR A 43 -9.31 -20.40 -11.81
N TYR A 44 -9.38 -21.02 -10.64
CA TYR A 44 -9.38 -22.49 -10.50
C TYR A 44 -10.76 -23.14 -10.73
N ARG A 45 -11.79 -22.35 -11.07
CA ARG A 45 -13.18 -22.81 -11.28
C ARG A 45 -13.77 -23.56 -10.08
N TRP A 46 -13.34 -23.21 -8.86
CA TRP A 46 -13.89 -23.79 -7.62
C TRP A 46 -15.23 -23.17 -7.23
N VAL A 47 -15.63 -22.07 -7.86
CA VAL A 47 -16.88 -21.36 -7.61
C VAL A 47 -17.56 -20.92 -8.91
N GLU A 48 -18.87 -20.69 -8.85
CA GLU A 48 -19.68 -20.33 -10.01
C GLU A 48 -19.32 -18.95 -10.60
N ALA A 49 -18.86 -18.92 -11.86
CA ALA A 49 -18.37 -17.70 -12.49
C ALA A 49 -19.40 -16.54 -12.50
N LYS A 50 -20.68 -16.84 -12.74
CA LYS A 50 -21.71 -15.81 -12.94
C LYS A 50 -22.02 -15.00 -11.68
N ARG A 51 -22.08 -15.67 -10.52
CA ARG A 51 -22.39 -15.03 -9.24
C ARG A 51 -21.16 -14.32 -8.65
N TRP A 52 -20.01 -15.01 -8.64
CA TRP A 52 -18.84 -14.53 -7.91
C TRP A 52 -18.09 -13.42 -8.67
N SER A 53 -18.16 -13.38 -10.01
CA SER A 53 -17.57 -12.28 -10.81
C SER A 53 -18.21 -10.93 -10.51
N LYS A 54 -19.55 -10.88 -10.37
CA LYS A 54 -20.27 -9.64 -9.97
C LYS A 54 -19.84 -9.17 -8.60
N MET A 55 -19.73 -10.08 -7.64
CA MET A 55 -19.31 -9.71 -6.28
C MET A 55 -17.86 -9.21 -6.24
N VAL A 56 -16.93 -9.84 -6.99
CA VAL A 56 -15.56 -9.34 -7.15
C VAL A 56 -15.54 -7.93 -7.74
N SER A 57 -16.40 -7.65 -8.72
CA SER A 57 -16.57 -6.30 -9.30
C SER A 57 -17.06 -5.30 -8.25
N HIS A 58 -18.04 -5.68 -7.42
CA HIS A 58 -18.52 -4.83 -6.32
C HIS A 58 -17.44 -4.56 -5.28
N PHE A 59 -16.64 -5.54 -4.87
CA PHE A 59 -15.51 -5.29 -3.96
C PHE A 59 -14.49 -4.33 -4.55
N SER A 60 -14.19 -4.46 -5.85
CA SER A 60 -13.34 -3.50 -6.55
C SER A 60 -13.91 -2.08 -6.49
N GLN A 61 -15.22 -1.93 -6.77
CA GLN A 61 -15.90 -0.65 -6.72
C GLN A 61 -15.92 -0.06 -5.30
N THR A 62 -16.22 -0.86 -4.28
CA THR A 62 -16.18 -0.42 -2.88
C THR A 62 -14.81 0.11 -2.50
N ARG A 63 -13.73 -0.55 -2.94
CA ARG A 63 -12.36 -0.06 -2.70
C ARG A 63 -12.02 1.23 -3.42
N LYS A 64 -12.59 1.47 -4.61
CA LYS A 64 -12.46 2.77 -5.29
C LYS A 64 -13.20 3.86 -4.50
N ILE A 65 -14.43 3.59 -4.07
CA ILE A 65 -15.22 4.51 -3.23
C ILE A 65 -14.51 4.83 -1.92
N LEU A 66 -13.93 3.85 -1.25
CA LEU A 66 -13.16 4.07 0.00
C LEU A 66 -11.96 4.99 -0.20
N ARG A 67 -11.39 5.05 -1.40
CA ARG A 67 -10.23 5.89 -1.73
C ARG A 67 -10.61 7.26 -2.29
N VAL A 68 -11.91 7.53 -2.52
CA VAL A 68 -12.37 8.81 -3.04
C VAL A 68 -11.94 9.94 -2.10
N GLY A 69 -11.38 11.00 -2.67
CA GLY A 69 -10.91 12.16 -1.90
C GLY A 69 -9.51 11.99 -1.30
N HIS A 70 -8.79 10.91 -1.61
CA HIS A 70 -7.36 10.78 -1.25
C HIS A 70 -6.50 11.92 -1.81
N CYS A 71 -6.91 12.52 -2.94
CA CYS A 71 -6.26 13.70 -3.52
C CYS A 71 -6.07 14.86 -2.53
N ILE A 72 -6.95 15.02 -1.55
CA ILE A 72 -6.85 16.04 -0.51
C ILE A 72 -5.59 15.82 0.35
N SER A 73 -5.22 14.55 0.62
CA SER A 73 -3.99 14.23 1.35
C SER A 73 -2.76 14.68 0.57
N THR A 74 -2.70 14.39 -0.71
CA THR A 74 -1.58 14.80 -1.57
C THR A 74 -1.49 16.33 -1.70
N ILE A 75 -2.63 17.02 -1.79
CA ILE A 75 -2.67 18.50 -1.79
C ILE A 75 -2.13 19.06 -0.47
N LYS A 76 -2.48 18.44 0.66
CA LYS A 76 -1.94 18.83 1.97
C LYS A 76 -0.43 18.64 2.04
N ASP A 77 0.09 17.53 1.52
CA ASP A 77 1.53 17.26 1.47
C ASP A 77 2.27 18.25 0.56
N MET A 78 1.69 18.59 -0.59
CA MET A 78 2.19 19.67 -1.47
C MET A 78 2.21 21.02 -0.75
N SER A 79 1.15 21.36 -0.03
CA SER A 79 1.06 22.62 0.73
C SER A 79 2.11 22.69 1.85
N ALA A 80 2.28 21.60 2.60
CA ALA A 80 3.31 21.51 3.63
C ALA A 80 4.73 21.65 3.05
N MET A 81 4.97 21.08 1.87
CA MET A 81 6.23 21.21 1.15
C MET A 81 6.50 22.64 0.68
N TYR A 82 5.46 23.34 0.21
CA TYR A 82 5.55 24.74 -0.19
C TYR A 82 5.85 25.66 1.00
N SER A 83 5.26 25.40 2.17
CA SER A 83 5.51 26.17 3.39
C SER A 83 6.88 25.90 4.04
N SER A 84 7.58 24.83 3.65
CA SER A 84 8.89 24.50 4.20
C SER A 84 10.00 25.35 3.56
N SER A 85 10.60 26.25 4.33
CA SER A 85 11.66 27.18 3.88
C SER A 85 13.01 26.52 3.53
N SER A 86 13.09 25.19 3.45
CA SER A 86 14.32 24.44 3.13
C SER A 86 14.63 24.37 1.61
N ILE A 87 14.05 25.29 0.82
CA ILE A 87 14.09 25.33 -0.65
C ILE A 87 15.53 25.35 -1.21
N HIS A 88 16.50 25.90 -0.46
CA HIS A 88 17.83 26.18 -1.01
C HIS A 88 18.88 25.07 -0.87
N LYS A 89 18.62 23.98 -0.12
CA LYS A 89 19.69 23.02 0.20
C LYS A 89 19.90 21.94 -0.87
N TYR A 90 18.85 21.50 -1.58
CA TYR A 90 18.91 20.44 -2.61
C TYR A 90 17.83 20.60 -3.71
N PRO A 91 18.02 21.49 -4.71
CA PRO A 91 16.99 21.84 -5.69
C PRO A 91 16.54 20.67 -6.58
N LEU A 92 17.47 19.78 -6.97
CA LEU A 92 17.14 18.61 -7.80
C LEU A 92 16.28 17.59 -7.06
N GLN A 93 16.56 17.36 -5.78
CA GLN A 93 15.77 16.44 -4.96
C GLN A 93 14.37 16.99 -4.73
N GLN A 94 14.25 18.30 -4.53
CA GLN A 94 12.96 18.97 -4.40
C GLN A 94 12.14 18.87 -5.69
N LEU A 95 12.74 19.12 -6.86
CA LEU A 95 12.05 18.94 -8.14
C LEU A 95 11.54 17.51 -8.32
N ALA A 96 12.38 16.51 -8.04
CA ALA A 96 11.98 15.10 -8.11
C ALA A 96 10.82 14.78 -7.17
N THR A 97 10.79 15.41 -5.99
CA THR A 97 9.72 15.22 -5.01
C THR A 97 8.41 15.87 -5.46
N TRP A 98 8.47 17.09 -6.00
CA TRP A 98 7.33 17.75 -6.63
C TRP A 98 6.79 16.94 -7.81
N SER A 99 7.66 16.45 -8.71
CA SER A 99 7.25 15.59 -9.81
C SER A 99 6.53 14.34 -9.32
N THR A 100 7.02 13.71 -8.25
CA THR A 100 6.38 12.56 -7.62
C THR A 100 4.98 12.92 -7.10
N LEU A 101 4.85 14.02 -6.36
CA LEU A 101 3.56 14.49 -5.85
C LEU A 101 2.58 14.81 -6.99
N PHE A 102 3.03 15.44 -8.08
CA PHE A 102 2.17 15.71 -9.24
C PHE A 102 1.67 14.44 -9.92
N ILE A 103 2.53 13.42 -10.07
CA ILE A 103 2.14 12.13 -10.63
C ILE A 103 1.13 11.44 -9.71
N THR A 104 1.36 11.46 -8.39
CA THR A 104 0.43 10.91 -7.39
C THR A 104 -0.91 11.64 -7.42
N LEU A 105 -0.92 12.97 -7.46
CA LEU A 105 -2.14 13.76 -7.56
C LEU A 105 -2.91 13.45 -8.84
N GLY A 106 -2.21 13.37 -9.98
CA GLY A 106 -2.80 12.99 -11.26
C GLY A 106 -3.43 11.59 -11.22
N ASN A 107 -2.76 10.62 -10.57
CA ASN A 107 -3.31 9.29 -10.35
C ASN A 107 -4.59 9.32 -9.49
N GLU A 108 -4.56 10.01 -8.35
CA GLU A 108 -5.70 10.07 -7.42
C GLU A 108 -6.91 10.76 -8.03
N VAL A 109 -6.71 11.88 -8.72
CA VAL A 109 -7.77 12.57 -9.46
C VAL A 109 -8.33 11.68 -10.57
N ALA A 110 -7.47 10.96 -11.31
CA ALA A 110 -7.92 10.05 -12.36
C ALA A 110 -8.71 8.84 -11.80
N ASP A 111 -8.30 8.25 -10.66
CA ASP A 111 -9.04 7.16 -10.01
C ASP A 111 -10.41 7.65 -9.49
N ASP A 112 -10.49 8.88 -8.95
CA ASP A 112 -11.74 9.51 -8.51
C ASP A 112 -12.68 9.76 -9.70
N LEU A 113 -12.18 10.35 -10.80
CA LEU A 113 -12.96 10.56 -12.02
C LEU A 113 -13.47 9.24 -12.61
N TYR A 114 -12.64 8.20 -12.61
CA TYR A 114 -13.06 6.88 -13.04
C TYR A 114 -14.13 6.29 -12.10
N CYS A 115 -13.98 6.48 -10.78
CA CYS A 115 -14.97 6.05 -9.79
C CYS A 115 -16.33 6.70 -10.06
N PHE A 116 -16.36 8.02 -10.27
CA PHE A 116 -17.58 8.78 -10.61
C PHE A 116 -18.19 8.34 -11.95
N TYR A 117 -17.37 8.06 -12.96
CA TYR A 117 -17.84 7.45 -14.20
C TYR A 117 -18.56 6.11 -13.96
N ARG A 118 -17.98 5.22 -13.14
CA ARG A 118 -18.61 3.92 -12.81
C ARG A 118 -19.91 4.05 -12.03
N MET A 119 -20.14 5.18 -11.36
CA MET A 119 -21.40 5.52 -10.68
C MET A 119 -22.41 6.21 -11.61
N GLY A 120 -22.07 6.47 -12.87
CA GLY A 120 -22.96 7.09 -13.85
C GLY A 120 -22.96 8.62 -13.84
N VAL A 121 -22.02 9.26 -13.15
CA VAL A 121 -21.93 10.73 -13.07
C VAL A 121 -21.42 11.34 -14.37
N PHE A 122 -20.48 10.68 -15.04
CA PHE A 122 -19.84 11.15 -16.26
C PHE A 122 -20.08 10.23 -17.45
N GLY A 123 -19.93 10.77 -18.66
CA GLY A 123 -19.98 9.99 -19.90
C GLY A 123 -18.75 9.09 -20.12
N PRO A 124 -18.85 8.08 -21.00
CA PRO A 124 -17.80 7.09 -21.24
C PRO A 124 -16.51 7.66 -21.82
N ALA A 125 -16.57 8.82 -22.48
CA ALA A 125 -15.39 9.48 -23.04
C ALA A 125 -14.40 9.94 -21.95
N ILE A 126 -14.90 10.50 -20.85
CA ILE A 126 -14.07 10.92 -19.71
C ILE A 126 -13.63 9.69 -18.92
N GLY A 127 -14.55 8.76 -18.66
CA GLY A 127 -14.29 7.55 -17.89
C GLY A 127 -13.17 6.68 -18.44
N LYS A 128 -13.22 6.34 -19.74
CA LYS A 128 -12.18 5.49 -20.36
C LYS A 128 -10.81 6.17 -20.41
N LYS A 129 -10.77 7.49 -20.57
CA LYS A 129 -9.52 8.26 -20.52
C LYS A 129 -8.94 8.27 -19.10
N ALA A 130 -9.78 8.53 -18.10
CA ALA A 130 -9.39 8.53 -16.69
C ALA A 130 -8.86 7.16 -16.24
N GLU A 131 -9.48 6.06 -16.69
CA GLU A 131 -8.99 4.70 -16.42
C GLU A 131 -7.54 4.51 -16.90
N LYS A 132 -7.28 4.84 -18.17
CA LYS A 132 -5.94 4.71 -18.75
C LYS A 132 -4.93 5.58 -18.02
N VAL A 133 -5.26 6.86 -17.79
CA VAL A 133 -4.38 7.79 -17.09
C VAL A 133 -4.05 7.27 -15.68
N SER A 134 -5.06 6.81 -14.93
CA SER A 134 -4.85 6.24 -13.60
C SER A 134 -3.93 5.01 -13.64
N ILE A 135 -4.12 4.07 -14.57
CA ILE A 135 -3.24 2.89 -14.68
C ILE A 135 -1.79 3.29 -14.94
N TYR A 136 -1.52 4.18 -15.90
CA TYR A 136 -0.16 4.62 -16.22
C TYR A 136 0.48 5.43 -15.07
N CYS A 137 -0.25 6.36 -14.46
CA CYS A 137 0.26 7.11 -13.32
C CYS A 137 0.53 6.20 -12.12
N TRP A 138 -0.37 5.25 -11.84
CA TRP A 138 -0.17 4.25 -10.79
C TRP A 138 1.07 3.40 -11.02
N PHE A 139 1.31 2.96 -12.27
CA PHE A 139 2.52 2.23 -12.63
C PHE A 139 3.78 3.04 -12.33
N ILE A 140 3.82 4.32 -12.70
CA ILE A 140 4.95 5.21 -12.41
C ILE A 140 5.12 5.43 -10.90
N CYS A 141 4.03 5.65 -10.16
CA CYS A 141 4.05 5.76 -8.70
C CYS A 141 4.67 4.52 -8.04
N ILE A 142 4.35 3.32 -8.50
CA ILE A 142 4.94 2.07 -7.97
C ILE A 142 6.47 2.09 -8.09
N TRP A 143 7.01 2.53 -9.23
CA TRP A 143 8.46 2.60 -9.44
C TRP A 143 9.13 3.65 -8.54
N LEU A 144 8.51 4.83 -8.41
CA LEU A 144 9.01 5.89 -7.53
C LEU A 144 9.01 5.44 -6.06
N ASP A 145 7.91 4.81 -5.62
CA ASP A 145 7.78 4.24 -4.29
C ASP A 145 8.79 3.11 -4.06
N LEU A 146 9.02 2.24 -5.04
CA LEU A 146 9.96 1.13 -4.92
C LEU A 146 11.38 1.66 -4.76
N LYS A 147 11.79 2.64 -5.58
CA LYS A 147 13.09 3.31 -5.47
C LYS A 147 13.27 3.94 -4.08
N SER A 148 12.28 4.71 -3.63
CA SER A 148 12.29 5.34 -2.31
C SER A 148 12.39 4.32 -1.16
N ASN A 149 11.64 3.21 -1.25
CA ASN A 149 11.71 2.12 -0.26
C ASN A 149 13.09 1.42 -0.28
N MET A 150 13.70 1.23 -1.45
CA MET A 150 15.04 0.65 -1.57
C MET A 150 16.12 1.56 -0.98
N GLU A 151 16.06 2.87 -1.22
CA GLU A 151 16.97 3.85 -0.63
C GLU A 151 16.84 3.90 0.90
N SER A 152 15.60 3.87 1.40
CA SER A 152 15.32 3.77 2.84
C SER A 152 15.88 2.48 3.43
N LEU A 153 15.69 1.34 2.77
CA LEU A 153 16.20 0.05 3.22
C LEU A 153 17.73 0.00 3.23
N HIS A 154 18.38 0.56 2.21
CA HIS A 154 19.83 0.68 2.15
C HIS A 154 20.36 1.56 3.30
N THR A 155 19.72 2.69 3.56
CA THR A 155 20.06 3.58 4.68
C THR A 155 19.92 2.88 6.04
N LEU A 156 18.81 2.17 6.27
CA LEU A 156 18.59 1.40 7.50
C LEU A 156 19.64 0.28 7.67
N SER A 157 20.04 -0.37 6.57
CA SER A 157 21.05 -1.43 6.59
C SER A 157 22.44 -0.87 6.93
N ARG A 158 22.81 0.29 6.38
CA ARG A 158 24.07 0.99 6.75
C ARG A 158 24.07 1.43 8.20
N GLN A 159 22.97 1.98 8.69
CA GLN A 159 22.82 2.36 10.10
C GLN A 159 22.92 1.15 11.04
N GLN A 160 22.47 -0.03 10.61
CA GLN A 160 22.66 -1.26 11.39
C GLN A 160 24.13 -1.64 11.48
N GLN A 161 24.87 -1.60 10.36
CA GLN A 161 26.29 -1.94 10.34
C GLN A 161 27.11 -0.97 11.21
N GLN A 162 26.82 0.32 11.15
CA GLN A 162 27.45 1.33 12.01
C GLN A 162 27.16 1.08 13.50
N ARG A 163 25.91 0.75 13.85
CA ARG A 163 25.55 0.43 15.23
C ARG A 163 26.20 -0.87 15.73
N GLN A 164 26.35 -1.87 14.89
CA GLN A 164 27.08 -3.10 15.25
C GLN A 164 28.56 -2.84 15.52
N GLN A 165 29.19 -1.90 14.81
CA GLN A 165 30.56 -1.47 15.11
C GLN A 165 30.65 -0.70 16.43
N GLN A 166 29.69 0.19 16.71
CA GLN A 166 29.62 0.95 17.98
C GLN A 166 29.27 0.08 19.19
N GLN A 167 28.50 -1.01 18.99
CA GLN A 167 28.15 -1.99 20.02
C GLN A 167 29.36 -2.72 20.62
N ARG A 168 30.51 -2.77 19.94
CA ARG A 168 31.75 -3.27 20.55
C ARG A 168 32.26 -2.38 21.68
N THR A 169 31.80 -1.14 21.77
CA THR A 169 32.30 -0.13 22.73
C THR A 169 31.24 0.29 23.75
N GLN A 170 29.94 0.02 23.52
CA GLN A 170 28.84 0.37 24.44
C GLN A 170 27.79 -0.75 24.54
N THR A 171 27.31 -1.01 25.77
CA THR A 171 26.19 -1.93 26.06
C THR A 171 24.87 -1.36 25.52
N PHE A 172 24.59 -1.59 24.25
CA PHE A 172 23.31 -1.25 23.64
C PHE A 172 22.22 -2.23 24.11
N SER A 173 21.00 -1.73 24.29
CA SER A 173 19.87 -2.56 24.73
C SER A 173 19.51 -3.60 23.65
N LEU A 174 19.22 -4.84 24.06
CA LEU A 174 18.79 -5.91 23.14
C LEU A 174 17.47 -5.56 22.42
N ASP A 175 16.64 -4.73 23.04
CA ASP A 175 15.33 -4.31 22.52
C ASP A 175 15.47 -3.40 21.28
N ASP A 176 16.39 -2.43 21.31
CA ASP A 176 16.64 -1.53 20.18
C ASP A 176 17.11 -2.27 18.93
N GLN A 177 17.90 -3.33 19.12
CA GLN A 177 18.38 -4.16 18.02
C GLN A 177 17.23 -4.94 17.38
N GLN A 178 16.31 -5.50 18.19
CA GLN A 178 15.12 -6.20 17.70
C GLN A 178 14.19 -5.27 16.93
N ILE A 179 13.95 -4.06 17.45
CA ILE A 179 13.14 -3.03 16.76
C ILE A 179 13.74 -2.70 15.40
N HIS A 180 15.07 -2.55 15.32
CA HIS A 180 15.73 -2.23 14.04
C HIS A 180 15.66 -3.36 13.02
N GLN A 181 15.84 -4.62 13.45
CA GLN A 181 15.62 -5.79 12.59
C GLN A 181 14.19 -5.82 12.05
N HIS A 182 13.21 -5.53 12.92
CA HIS A 182 11.81 -5.51 12.52
C HIS A 182 11.54 -4.43 11.46
N LYS A 183 12.12 -3.22 11.60
CA LYS A 183 12.01 -2.16 10.59
C LYS A 183 12.56 -2.58 9.23
N ILE A 184 13.73 -3.23 9.19
CA ILE A 184 14.33 -3.73 7.95
C ILE A 184 13.45 -4.81 7.31
N PHE A 185 12.91 -5.71 8.12
CA PHE A 185 11.97 -6.73 7.65
C PHE A 185 10.71 -6.11 7.04
N LEU A 186 10.07 -5.15 7.71
CA LEU A 186 8.91 -4.43 7.17
C LEU A 186 9.25 -3.64 5.89
N GLY A 187 10.46 -3.10 5.80
CA GLY A 187 10.97 -2.48 4.57
C GLY A 187 11.04 -3.46 3.41
N ARG A 188 11.64 -4.64 3.61
CA ARG A 188 11.68 -5.72 2.61
C ARG A 188 10.30 -6.17 2.17
N LEU A 189 9.37 -6.36 3.12
CA LEU A 189 7.97 -6.69 2.80
C LEU A 189 7.30 -5.62 1.93
N SER A 190 7.63 -4.35 2.16
CA SER A 190 7.10 -3.24 1.36
C SER A 190 7.62 -3.27 -0.07
N CYS A 191 8.90 -3.59 -0.28
CA CYS A 191 9.46 -3.79 -1.62
C CYS A 191 8.78 -4.94 -2.36
N VAL A 192 8.64 -6.11 -1.71
CA VAL A 192 7.98 -7.28 -2.33
C VAL A 192 6.53 -6.94 -2.68
N LYS A 193 5.80 -6.26 -1.79
CA LYS A 193 4.44 -5.77 -2.06
C LYS A 193 4.41 -4.87 -3.30
N LEU A 194 5.34 -3.92 -3.42
CA LEU A 194 5.38 -2.98 -4.55
C LEU A 194 5.72 -3.69 -5.86
N ILE A 195 6.62 -4.68 -5.84
CA ILE A 195 6.88 -5.53 -7.01
C ILE A 195 5.61 -6.28 -7.43
N MET A 196 4.85 -6.82 -6.48
CA MET A 196 3.57 -7.49 -6.77
C MET A 196 2.53 -6.52 -7.35
N ASP A 197 2.41 -5.30 -6.82
CA ASP A 197 1.56 -4.26 -7.42
C ASP A 197 2.04 -3.88 -8.82
N GLY A 198 3.36 -3.85 -9.05
CA GLY A 198 3.99 -3.60 -10.35
C GLY A 198 3.64 -4.69 -11.37
N ILE A 199 3.76 -5.96 -11.01
CA ILE A 199 3.36 -7.10 -11.85
C ILE A 199 1.85 -7.05 -12.13
N PHE A 200 1.04 -6.74 -11.12
CA PHE A 200 -0.40 -6.60 -11.28
C PHE A 200 -0.75 -5.53 -12.32
N CYS A 201 -0.18 -4.33 -12.17
CA CYS A 201 -0.42 -3.19 -13.04
C CYS A 201 0.17 -3.39 -14.44
N ALA A 202 1.33 -4.04 -14.55
CA ALA A 202 1.92 -4.47 -15.81
C ALA A 202 0.95 -5.32 -16.64
N CYS A 203 0.25 -6.25 -16.00
CA CYS A 203 -0.75 -7.07 -16.68
C CYS A 203 -1.95 -6.24 -17.19
N ASP A 204 -2.32 -5.14 -16.51
CA ASP A 204 -3.38 -4.23 -16.98
C ASP A 204 -2.92 -3.39 -18.20
N ILE A 205 -1.63 -3.15 -18.35
CA ILE A 205 -1.06 -2.36 -19.47
C ILE A 205 -0.83 -3.24 -20.71
N TRP A 206 -0.22 -4.41 -20.53
CA TRP A 206 0.23 -5.27 -21.62
C TRP A 206 -0.73 -6.41 -21.98
N GLU A 207 -1.73 -6.69 -21.13
CA GLU A 207 -2.77 -7.69 -21.35
C GLU A 207 -2.26 -9.06 -21.87
N PRO A 208 -1.22 -9.69 -21.27
CA PRO A 208 -0.74 -10.99 -21.72
C PRO A 208 -1.81 -12.08 -21.56
N SER A 209 -1.69 -13.19 -22.32
CA SER A 209 -2.66 -14.29 -22.29
C SER A 209 -2.83 -14.96 -20.92
N PHE A 210 -1.80 -14.91 -20.07
CA PHE A 210 -1.81 -15.44 -18.70
C PHE A 210 -2.14 -14.39 -17.62
N SER A 211 -2.52 -13.17 -18.03
CA SER A 211 -2.77 -12.02 -17.15
C SER A 211 -3.73 -12.33 -16.01
N THR A 212 -4.82 -13.07 -16.29
CA THR A 212 -5.87 -13.33 -15.29
C THR A 212 -5.35 -14.05 -14.04
N GLY A 213 -4.55 -15.11 -14.22
CA GLY A 213 -3.98 -15.87 -13.11
C GLY A 213 -2.91 -15.11 -12.36
N VAL A 214 -1.99 -14.46 -13.10
CA VAL A 214 -0.91 -13.66 -12.52
C VAL A 214 -1.46 -12.48 -11.74
N GLN A 215 -2.46 -11.78 -12.27
CA GLN A 215 -3.15 -10.69 -11.57
C GLN A 215 -3.86 -11.16 -10.30
N ALA A 216 -4.50 -12.34 -10.33
CA ALA A 216 -5.16 -12.89 -9.16
C ALA A 216 -4.16 -13.12 -8.02
N TRP A 217 -3.03 -13.77 -8.31
CA TRP A 217 -1.96 -14.02 -7.33
C TRP A 217 -1.25 -12.75 -6.89
N ALA A 218 -0.82 -11.90 -7.82
CA ALA A 218 -0.10 -10.66 -7.50
C ALA A 218 -0.96 -9.72 -6.64
N GLY A 219 -2.25 -9.59 -6.96
CA GLY A 219 -3.18 -8.78 -6.17
C GLY A 219 -3.43 -9.38 -4.78
N PHE A 220 -3.53 -10.71 -4.66
CA PHE A 220 -3.67 -11.40 -3.38
C PHE A 220 -2.45 -11.22 -2.48
N PHE A 221 -1.25 -11.46 -3.02
CA PHE A 221 0.00 -11.29 -2.26
C PHE A 221 0.23 -9.85 -1.85
N SER A 222 0.04 -8.88 -2.75
CA SER A 222 0.15 -7.46 -2.40
C SER A 222 -0.84 -7.07 -1.30
N GLY A 223 -2.10 -7.51 -1.40
CA GLY A 223 -3.12 -7.29 -0.37
C GLY A 223 -2.72 -7.89 0.97
N SER A 224 -2.26 -9.15 0.97
CA SER A 224 -1.87 -9.88 2.18
C SER A 224 -0.64 -9.27 2.85
N LEU A 225 0.39 -8.91 2.08
CA LEU A 225 1.62 -8.29 2.60
C LEU A 225 1.34 -6.90 3.20
N SER A 226 0.53 -6.09 2.52
CA SER A 226 0.13 -4.78 3.06
C SER A 226 -0.79 -4.89 4.27
N GLY A 227 -1.70 -5.88 4.29
CA GLY A 227 -2.53 -6.21 5.44
C GLY A 227 -1.69 -6.63 6.65
N TYR A 228 -0.71 -7.52 6.44
CA TYR A 228 0.21 -7.95 7.49
C TYR A 228 1.06 -6.80 8.06
N LYS A 229 1.60 -5.92 7.21
CA LYS A 229 2.36 -4.74 7.65
C LYS A 229 1.52 -3.80 8.52
N LEU A 230 0.25 -3.58 8.17
CA LEU A 230 -0.66 -2.74 8.94
C LEU A 230 -1.07 -3.42 10.26
N TRP A 231 -1.32 -4.73 10.23
CA TRP A 231 -1.60 -5.55 11.40
C TRP A 231 -0.46 -5.52 12.43
N SER A 232 0.78 -5.73 11.97
CA SER A 232 1.96 -5.72 12.85
C SER A 232 2.14 -4.37 13.53
N ARG A 233 1.91 -3.26 12.80
CA ARG A 233 1.98 -1.90 13.34
C ARG A 233 0.93 -1.63 14.42
N ASN A 234 -0.27 -2.21 14.28
CA ASN A 234 -1.37 -2.03 15.24
C ASN A 234 -1.21 -2.86 16.51
N ILE A 235 -0.52 -4.01 16.45
CA ILE A 235 -0.18 -4.78 17.66
C ILE A 235 0.99 -4.15 18.43
N SER A 236 1.95 -3.55 17.73
CA SER A 236 3.12 -2.92 18.34
C SER A 236 2.86 -1.54 18.96
N SER A 237 1.66 -0.99 18.78
CA SER A 237 1.25 0.37 19.23
C SER A 237 0.21 0.29 20.32
#